data_AF-A0A916IDR8-F1
#
_entry.id   AF-A0A916IDR8-F1
#
_cell.length_a   1.000
_cell.length_b   1.000
_cell.length_c   1.000
_cell.angle_alpha   90.00
_cell.angle_beta   90.00
_cell.angle_gamma   90.00
#
_symmetry.space_group_name_H-M   'P 1'
#
loop_
_entity.id
_entity.type
_entity.pdbx_description
1 polymer ?
#
loop_
_entity_poly.entity_id
_entity_poly.type
_entity_poly.pdbx_seq_one_letter_code
_entity_poly.pdbx_strand_id
1 'polypeptide(L)'
;MDIADRLAASVARCVEPMAWKRMLCAASAIMALSLGGCAGEDKPSTSTPQSQAEAAARQAVPGMSWQGPAVTGDFSCRGRYEYAMLGINESEFAVVVFAAEQPEPIGTLRFPLSTRDPRSTVLAREDLDFTPEDFERDSGPVPEGLLPSKTCLGLSVGDGRAAPTHIYWNRQAKRFATWTR
;
A
#
# COMPACT_ATOMS: atom_id res chain seq x y z
N MET A 1 -50.20 3.20 -8.27
CA MET A 1 -49.40 3.41 -9.49
C MET A 1 -48.14 2.59 -9.35
N ASP A 2 -47.87 1.83 -10.40
CA ASP A 2 -47.14 0.57 -10.46
C ASP A 2 -45.62 0.75 -10.63
N ILE A 3 -44.87 -0.21 -10.09
CA ILE A 3 -43.42 -0.36 -10.16
C ILE A 3 -43.12 -1.25 -11.36
N ALA A 4 -43.13 -0.67 -12.56
CA ALA A 4 -42.65 -1.31 -13.77
C ALA A 4 -42.29 -0.22 -14.79
N ASP A 5 -41.28 -0.49 -15.62
CA ASP A 5 -40.76 0.37 -16.70
C ASP A 5 -39.82 1.51 -16.30
N ARG A 6 -38.52 1.19 -16.32
CA ARG A 6 -37.49 1.95 -17.07
C ARG A 6 -36.15 1.22 -17.08
N LEU A 7 -36.12 0.10 -17.80
CA LEU A 7 -34.89 -0.45 -18.39
C LEU A 7 -34.88 -0.01 -19.85
N ALA A 8 -33.87 0.79 -20.26
CA ALA A 8 -33.24 0.78 -21.59
C ALA A 8 -32.51 2.10 -21.86
N ALA A 9 -31.19 2.10 -21.71
CA ALA A 9 -30.27 2.83 -22.58
C ALA A 9 -28.84 2.53 -22.11
N SER A 10 -28.26 1.43 -22.58
CA SER A 10 -26.81 1.25 -22.49
C SER A 10 -26.22 1.19 -23.89
N VAL A 11 -25.42 2.21 -24.15
CA VAL A 11 -24.66 2.57 -25.33
C VAL A 11 -23.75 1.41 -25.76
N ALA A 12 -23.96 0.89 -26.97
CA ALA A 12 -22.96 0.08 -27.65
C ALA A 12 -21.80 0.98 -28.08
N ARG A 13 -20.65 0.89 -27.39
CA ARG A 13 -19.38 1.47 -27.86
C ARG A 13 -18.55 0.38 -28.51
N CYS A 14 -18.20 0.64 -29.77
CA CYS A 14 -17.26 -0.09 -30.58
C CYS A 14 -15.90 -0.22 -29.88
N VAL A 15 -15.34 -1.43 -29.86
CA VAL A 15 -13.92 -1.65 -29.59
C VAL A 15 -13.35 -2.37 -30.81
N GLU A 16 -12.50 -1.68 -31.55
CA GLU A 16 -11.76 -2.21 -32.69
C GLU A 16 -10.58 -3.08 -32.23
N PRO A 17 -10.21 -4.13 -32.99
CA PRO A 17 -9.05 -4.97 -32.69
C PRO A 17 -7.76 -4.38 -33.26
N MET A 18 -6.76 -4.11 -32.40
CA MET A 18 -5.41 -3.80 -32.87
C MET A 18 -4.58 -5.08 -33.05
N ALA A 19 -4.38 -5.43 -34.31
CA ALA A 19 -3.41 -6.41 -34.78
C ALA A 19 -1.99 -5.83 -34.70
N TRP A 20 -1.13 -6.43 -33.87
CA TRP A 20 0.31 -6.15 -33.85
C TRP A 20 1.07 -7.31 -34.49
N LYS A 21 1.83 -6.96 -35.52
CA LYS A 21 2.55 -7.83 -36.46
C LYS A 21 3.76 -8.49 -35.81
N ARG A 22 3.94 -9.78 -36.11
CA ARG A 22 5.20 -10.51 -35.98
C ARG A 22 6.22 -9.92 -36.95
N MET A 23 7.42 -9.58 -36.47
CA MET A 23 8.59 -9.38 -37.34
C MET A 23 9.77 -10.17 -36.77
N LEU A 24 10.08 -11.28 -37.47
CA LEU A 24 11.35 -11.99 -37.42
C LEU A 24 12.40 -11.17 -38.18
N CYS A 25 13.62 -11.10 -37.64
CA CYS A 25 14.92 -10.94 -38.31
C CYS A 25 15.97 -10.90 -37.20
N ALA A 26 17.19 -11.44 -37.28
CA ALA A 26 17.84 -12.36 -38.18
C ALA A 26 19.07 -12.85 -37.39
N ALA A 27 19.51 -14.08 -37.65
CA ALA A 27 20.71 -14.65 -37.06
C ALA A 27 21.96 -13.86 -37.49
N SER A 28 22.92 -13.69 -36.56
CA SER A 28 24.33 -13.51 -36.90
C SER A 28 25.18 -14.11 -35.79
N ALA A 29 25.94 -15.12 -36.20
CA ALA A 29 26.92 -15.84 -35.39
C ALA A 29 28.26 -15.10 -35.45
N ILE A 30 28.90 -14.89 -34.30
CA ILE A 30 30.35 -14.71 -34.21
C ILE A 30 30.85 -15.52 -33.01
N MET A 31 31.73 -16.49 -33.29
CA MET A 31 32.56 -17.18 -32.31
C MET A 31 33.68 -16.26 -31.82
N ALA A 32 33.94 -16.25 -30.52
CA ALA A 32 35.26 -15.94 -29.99
C ALA A 32 35.50 -16.76 -28.71
N LEU A 33 36.42 -17.73 -28.80
CA LEU A 33 36.96 -18.47 -27.67
C LEU A 33 37.70 -17.51 -26.74
N SER A 34 37.31 -17.47 -25.48
CA SER A 34 38.13 -16.95 -24.38
C SER A 34 38.18 -18.00 -23.28
N LEU A 35 39.34 -18.61 -23.12
CA LEU A 35 39.66 -19.56 -22.06
C LEU A 35 39.91 -18.80 -20.75
N GLY A 36 39.34 -19.31 -19.65
CA GLY A 36 39.99 -19.23 -18.34
C GLY A 36 39.66 -18.00 -17.48
N GLY A 37 38.45 -17.97 -16.94
CA GLY A 37 38.15 -17.21 -15.73
C GLY A 37 36.94 -17.82 -15.05
N CYS A 38 37.14 -18.56 -13.95
CA CYS A 38 36.06 -18.97 -13.06
C CYS A 38 35.53 -17.72 -12.33
N ALA A 39 34.87 -16.82 -13.07
CA ALA A 39 34.05 -15.79 -12.49
C ALA A 39 32.82 -16.50 -11.94
N GLY A 40 32.72 -16.63 -10.62
CA GLY A 40 31.50 -17.08 -9.99
C GLY A 40 30.37 -16.15 -10.44
N GLU A 41 29.42 -16.69 -11.20
CA GLU A 41 28.18 -16.01 -11.51
C GLU A 41 27.42 -15.82 -10.19
N ASP A 42 27.63 -14.65 -9.56
CA ASP A 42 26.75 -14.16 -8.52
C ASP A 42 25.35 -14.05 -9.13
N LYS A 43 24.52 -15.08 -8.90
CA LYS A 43 23.11 -15.06 -9.30
C LYS A 43 22.53 -13.77 -8.74
N PRO A 44 21.96 -12.88 -9.59
CA PRO A 44 21.34 -11.67 -9.11
C PRO A 44 20.29 -12.05 -8.07
N SER A 45 20.58 -11.74 -6.82
CA SER A 45 19.69 -12.03 -5.71
C SER A 45 18.46 -11.18 -5.94
N THR A 46 17.37 -11.83 -6.38
CA THR A 46 16.12 -11.15 -6.66
C THR A 46 15.56 -10.72 -5.31
N SER A 47 15.84 -9.47 -4.94
CA SER A 47 15.32 -8.89 -3.71
C SER A 47 13.81 -9.03 -3.72
N THR A 48 13.27 -9.67 -2.69
CA THR A 48 11.82 -9.82 -2.57
C THR A 48 11.19 -8.42 -2.44
N PRO A 49 9.96 -8.19 -2.91
CA PRO A 49 9.28 -6.89 -2.77
C PRO A 49 9.29 -6.36 -1.33
N GLN A 50 9.22 -7.25 -0.34
CA GLN A 50 9.36 -6.91 1.07
C GLN A 50 10.73 -6.32 1.43
N SER A 51 11.82 -6.92 0.95
CA SER A 51 13.17 -6.39 1.21
C SER A 51 13.40 -5.02 0.55
N GLN A 52 12.76 -4.77 -0.59
CA GLN A 52 12.78 -3.47 -1.26
C GLN A 52 11.99 -2.43 -0.45
N ALA A 53 10.80 -2.77 0.02
CA ALA A 53 10.00 -1.89 0.89
C ALA A 53 10.76 -1.54 2.18
N GLU A 54 11.45 -2.50 2.79
CA GLU A 54 12.25 -2.25 3.99
C GLU A 54 13.44 -1.33 3.72
N ALA A 55 14.16 -1.54 2.62
CA ALA A 55 15.25 -0.65 2.22
C ALA A 55 14.75 0.78 1.95
N ALA A 56 13.61 0.91 1.25
CA ALA A 56 12.97 2.20 0.99
C ALA A 56 12.50 2.88 2.29
N ALA A 57 11.93 2.13 3.23
CA ALA A 57 11.54 2.63 4.54
C ALA A 57 12.73 3.20 5.31
N ARG A 58 13.84 2.47 5.37
CA ARG A 58 15.09 2.92 6.01
C ARG A 58 15.64 4.20 5.40
N GLN A 59 15.48 4.40 4.09
CA GLN A 59 15.88 5.63 3.41
C GLN A 59 14.90 6.78 3.67
N ALA A 60 13.59 6.51 3.66
CA ALA A 60 12.54 7.51 3.85
C ALA A 60 12.52 8.09 5.28
N VAL A 61 12.71 7.24 6.29
CA VAL A 61 12.72 7.67 7.70
C VAL A 61 13.92 7.05 8.43
N PRO A 62 15.11 7.68 8.35
CA PRO A 62 16.30 7.17 9.00
C PRO A 62 16.17 7.20 10.53
N GLY A 63 16.91 6.31 11.21
CA GLY A 63 16.92 6.23 12.67
C GLY A 63 15.74 5.47 13.29
N MET A 64 14.89 4.84 12.47
CA MET A 64 13.81 3.98 12.94
C MET A 64 14.27 2.50 13.03
N SER A 65 13.76 1.80 14.04
CA SER A 65 13.78 0.33 14.10
C SER A 65 12.51 -0.19 13.43
N TRP A 66 12.67 -0.77 12.24
CA TRP A 66 11.56 -1.31 11.44
C TRP A 66 11.09 -2.66 11.98
N GLN A 67 9.79 -2.77 12.22
CA GLN A 67 9.16 -3.90 12.90
C GLN A 67 8.42 -4.80 11.92
N GLY A 68 8.65 -6.11 12.03
CA GLY A 68 7.86 -7.15 11.37
C GLY A 68 7.88 -7.11 9.84
N PRO A 69 7.06 -7.96 9.20
CA PRO A 69 6.84 -7.91 7.76
C PRO A 69 5.99 -6.69 7.38
N ALA A 70 6.16 -6.22 6.13
CA ALA A 70 5.27 -5.21 5.59
C ALA A 70 3.83 -5.72 5.49
N VAL A 71 2.88 -4.87 5.87
CA VAL A 71 1.45 -5.13 5.73
C VAL A 71 1.03 -4.76 4.32
N THR A 72 0.26 -5.62 3.63
CA THR A 72 -0.10 -5.42 2.23
C THR A 72 -1.60 -5.17 2.02
N GLY A 73 -1.94 -4.28 1.09
CA GLY A 73 -3.33 -3.90 0.79
C GLY A 73 -3.44 -2.78 -0.24
N ASP A 74 -4.67 -2.43 -0.64
CA ASP A 74 -4.96 -1.19 -1.38
C ASP A 74 -5.32 -0.09 -0.38
N PHE A 75 -4.31 0.60 0.15
CA PHE A 75 -4.51 1.59 1.20
C PHE A 75 -4.89 2.96 0.63
N SER A 76 -4.38 3.31 -0.56
CA SER A 76 -4.69 4.58 -1.24
C SER A 76 -5.94 4.55 -2.11
N CYS A 77 -6.69 3.43 -2.13
CA CYS A 77 -7.89 3.25 -2.93
C CYS A 77 -7.70 3.44 -4.43
N ARG A 78 -6.55 2.99 -4.96
CA ARG A 78 -6.20 3.11 -6.39
C ARG A 78 -6.25 1.77 -7.12
N GLY A 79 -6.73 0.71 -6.47
CA GLY A 79 -6.80 -0.64 -7.03
C GLY A 79 -5.43 -1.27 -7.23
N ARG A 80 -4.44 -0.87 -6.43
CA ARG A 80 -3.05 -1.36 -6.51
C ARG A 80 -2.61 -1.92 -5.17
N TYR A 81 -1.72 -2.92 -5.22
CA TYR A 81 -1.07 -3.42 -4.02
C TYR A 81 -0.01 -2.45 -3.53
N GLU A 82 -0.08 -2.17 -2.22
CA GLU A 82 0.81 -1.29 -1.50
C GLU A 82 1.38 -2.01 -0.28
N TYR A 83 2.50 -1.50 0.22
CA TYR A 83 3.20 -2.01 1.40
C TYR A 83 3.21 -0.93 2.47
N ALA A 84 2.75 -1.27 3.66
CA ALA A 84 2.82 -0.42 4.84
C ALA A 84 3.81 -0.99 5.84
N MET A 85 4.69 -0.15 6.38
CA MET A 85 5.73 -0.54 7.33
C MET A 85 5.68 0.32 8.58
N LEU A 86 5.94 -0.30 9.73
CA LEU A 86 6.01 0.34 11.02
C LEU A 86 7.47 0.49 11.45
N GLY A 87 7.90 1.72 11.69
CA GLY A 87 9.19 2.05 12.28
C GLY A 87 8.99 2.64 13.66
N ILE A 88 9.85 2.30 14.62
CA ILE A 88 9.75 2.80 15.99
C ILE A 88 11.14 3.20 16.48
N ASN A 89 11.25 4.33 17.18
CA ASN A 89 12.43 4.71 17.95
C ASN A 89 12.03 5.09 19.39
N GLU A 90 12.93 5.72 20.14
CA GLU A 90 12.70 6.07 21.55
C GLU A 90 11.63 7.15 21.78
N SER A 91 11.34 7.96 20.75
CA SER A 91 10.49 9.16 20.87
C SER A 91 9.17 9.07 20.10
N GLU A 92 9.11 8.27 19.05
CA GLU A 92 8.01 8.24 18.10
C GLU A 92 7.91 6.90 17.37
N PHE A 93 6.75 6.67 16.76
CA PHE A 93 6.59 5.66 15.72
C PHE A 93 6.21 6.32 14.39
N ALA A 94 6.58 5.67 13.29
CA ALA A 94 6.27 6.09 11.94
C ALA A 94 5.58 4.96 11.17
N VAL A 95 4.59 5.33 10.37
CA VAL A 95 4.00 4.43 9.36
C VAL A 95 4.33 4.99 8.00
N VAL A 96 4.93 4.15 7.15
CA VAL A 96 5.29 4.53 5.79
C VAL A 96 4.60 3.58 4.82
N VAL A 97 3.99 4.14 3.77
CA VAL A 97 3.25 3.39 2.76
C VAL A 97 3.91 3.58 1.39
N PHE A 98 4.12 2.50 0.66
CA PHE A 98 4.75 2.44 -0.65
C PHE A 98 3.85 1.76 -1.66
N ALA A 99 3.89 2.22 -2.92
CA ALA A 99 3.37 1.44 -4.03
C ALA A 99 4.39 0.36 -4.41
N ALA A 100 3.94 -0.83 -4.80
CA ALA A 100 4.84 -1.95 -5.15
C ALA A 100 5.85 -1.64 -6.27
N GLU A 101 5.53 -0.66 -7.13
CA GLU A 101 6.32 -0.31 -8.32
C GLU A 101 7.25 0.89 -8.12
N GLN A 102 7.22 1.55 -6.95
CA GLN A 102 7.92 2.81 -6.72
C GLN A 102 8.66 2.79 -5.38
N PRO A 103 9.95 3.20 -5.35
CA PRO A 103 10.71 3.29 -4.11
C PRO A 103 10.28 4.49 -3.24
N GLU A 104 9.68 5.53 -3.83
CA GLU A 104 9.21 6.68 -3.08
C GLU A 104 7.94 6.34 -2.26
N PRO A 105 7.88 6.76 -1.00
CA PRO A 105 6.67 6.57 -0.19
C PRO A 105 5.53 7.43 -0.73
N ILE A 106 4.35 6.82 -0.86
CA ILE A 106 3.10 7.53 -1.15
C ILE A 106 2.49 8.17 0.11
N GLY A 107 3.00 7.82 1.29
CA GLY A 107 2.61 8.39 2.57
C GLY A 107 3.64 8.14 3.67
N THR A 108 3.84 9.12 4.54
CA THR A 108 4.63 8.99 5.77
C THR A 108 3.90 9.72 6.89
N LEU A 109 3.59 9.00 7.96
CA LEU A 109 2.95 9.53 9.16
C LEU A 109 3.85 9.28 10.36
N ARG A 110 3.95 10.24 11.28
CA ARG A 110 4.81 10.16 12.48
C ARG A 110 3.98 10.57 13.70
N PHE A 111 4.17 9.87 14.80
CA PHE A 111 3.37 10.06 16.01
C PHE A 111 4.27 9.94 17.25
N PRO A 112 4.04 10.77 18.28
CA PRO A 112 4.77 10.63 19.53
C PRO A 112 4.46 9.28 20.18
N LEU A 113 5.47 8.67 20.80
CA LEU A 113 5.35 7.39 21.49
C LEU A 113 4.80 7.54 22.92
N SER A 114 4.55 8.77 23.39
CA SER A 114 4.31 9.13 24.80
C SER A 114 3.22 8.32 25.53
N THR A 115 2.32 7.65 24.80
CA THR A 115 1.25 6.84 25.37
C THR A 115 1.27 5.37 24.92
N ARG A 116 2.33 4.90 24.26
CA ARG A 116 2.39 3.56 23.67
C ARG A 116 3.62 2.79 24.13
N ASP A 117 3.48 1.47 24.25
CA ASP A 117 4.60 0.57 24.46
C ASP A 117 5.22 0.18 23.10
N PRO A 118 6.45 0.61 22.79
CA PRO A 118 7.09 0.31 21.51
C PRO A 118 7.28 -1.19 21.27
N ARG A 119 7.33 -2.03 22.32
CA ARG A 119 7.54 -3.47 22.19
C ARG A 119 6.28 -4.25 21.84
N SER A 120 5.10 -3.71 22.15
CA SER A 120 3.82 -4.33 21.83
C SER A 120 3.06 -3.60 20.72
N THR A 121 3.64 -2.55 20.13
CA THR A 121 3.03 -1.81 19.03
C THR A 121 3.02 -2.66 17.76
N VAL A 122 1.83 -2.85 17.20
CA VAL A 122 1.57 -3.66 15.99
C VAL A 122 0.85 -2.80 14.96
N LEU A 123 1.26 -2.94 13.70
CA LEU A 123 0.55 -2.42 12.53
C LEU A 123 -0.34 -3.52 11.96
N ALA A 124 -1.61 -3.21 11.74
CA ALA A 124 -2.59 -4.15 11.18
C ALA A 124 -3.44 -3.48 10.09
N ARG A 125 -4.05 -4.31 9.25
CA ARG A 125 -5.07 -3.87 8.28
C ARG A 125 -6.37 -3.59 9.02
N GLU A 126 -7.14 -2.67 8.49
CA GLU A 126 -8.47 -2.34 8.99
C GLU A 126 -9.46 -2.35 7.81
N ASP A 127 -10.58 -3.05 7.95
CA ASP A 127 -11.61 -3.06 6.91
C ASP A 127 -12.34 -1.72 6.89
N LEU A 128 -12.62 -1.21 5.68
CA LEU A 128 -13.39 0.02 5.48
C LEU A 128 -14.81 -0.27 4.95
N ASP A 129 -15.30 -1.51 5.07
CA ASP A 129 -16.67 -1.89 4.69
C ASP A 129 -17.63 -1.54 5.83
N PHE A 130 -18.03 -0.28 5.88
CA PHE A 130 -18.98 0.25 6.86
C PHE A 130 -20.09 1.05 6.18
N THR A 131 -21.19 1.26 6.90
CA THR A 131 -22.17 2.31 6.57
C THR A 131 -21.88 3.54 7.45
N PRO A 132 -22.10 4.78 6.96
CA PRO A 132 -21.91 5.98 7.78
C PRO A 132 -22.64 5.89 9.12
N GLU A 133 -23.85 5.33 9.13
CA GLU A 133 -24.66 5.14 10.34
C GLU A 133 -23.99 4.20 11.34
N ASP A 134 -23.44 3.08 10.87
CA ASP A 134 -22.70 2.14 11.73
C ASP A 134 -21.41 2.77 12.27
N PHE A 135 -20.68 3.49 11.40
CA PHE A 135 -19.46 4.17 11.81
C PHE A 135 -19.74 5.24 12.87
N GLU A 136 -20.77 6.06 12.66
CA GLU A 136 -21.14 7.13 13.59
C GLU A 136 -21.55 6.61 14.95
N ARG A 137 -22.31 5.52 14.98
CA ARG A 137 -22.71 4.85 16.22
C ARG A 137 -21.50 4.31 17.00
N ASP A 138 -20.53 3.71 16.30
CA ASP A 138 -19.47 2.92 16.95
C ASP A 138 -18.15 3.69 17.12
N SER A 139 -17.94 4.75 16.34
CA SER A 139 -16.67 5.50 16.24
C SER A 139 -16.83 7.02 16.29
N GLY A 140 -18.06 7.55 16.33
CA GLY A 140 -18.32 8.98 16.20
C GLY A 140 -18.31 9.48 14.76
N PRO A 141 -18.36 10.81 14.53
CA PRO A 141 -18.52 11.38 13.19
C PRO A 141 -17.51 10.84 12.17
N VAL A 142 -17.98 10.53 10.95
CA VAL A 142 -17.09 10.08 9.88
C VAL A 142 -16.05 11.18 9.57
N PRO A 143 -14.73 10.89 9.67
CA PRO A 143 -13.69 11.85 9.35
C PRO A 143 -13.79 12.37 7.91
N GLU A 144 -13.40 13.63 7.70
CA GLU A 144 -13.40 14.24 6.35
C GLU A 144 -12.64 13.37 5.34
N GLY A 145 -13.27 13.08 4.20
CA GLY A 145 -12.66 12.34 3.10
C GLY A 145 -12.47 10.85 3.33
N LEU A 146 -12.85 10.31 4.49
CA LEU A 146 -13.02 8.87 4.69
C LEU A 146 -14.28 8.42 3.96
N LEU A 147 -14.17 7.42 3.08
CA LEU A 147 -15.31 6.84 2.37
C LEU A 147 -15.31 5.32 2.56
N PRO A 148 -16.50 4.71 2.71
CA PRO A 148 -16.61 3.25 2.83
C PRO A 148 -16.13 2.56 1.55
N SER A 149 -15.56 1.36 1.73
CA SER A 149 -15.04 0.55 0.64
C SER A 149 -14.93 -0.92 1.02
N LYS A 150 -15.30 -1.79 0.09
CA LYS A 150 -15.13 -3.25 0.20
C LYS A 150 -13.76 -3.74 -0.26
N THR A 151 -12.99 -2.89 -0.91
CA THR A 151 -11.73 -3.25 -1.58
C THR A 151 -10.54 -2.50 -0.99
N CYS A 152 -10.75 -1.24 -0.59
CA CYS A 152 -9.73 -0.50 0.11
C CYS A 152 -9.63 -0.95 1.56
N LEU A 153 -8.43 -0.84 2.11
CA LEU A 153 -8.16 -1.08 3.51
C LEU A 153 -7.64 0.18 4.18
N GLY A 154 -7.98 0.35 5.45
CA GLY A 154 -7.29 1.22 6.37
C GLY A 154 -6.10 0.52 7.01
N LEU A 155 -5.41 1.26 7.88
CA LEU A 155 -4.35 0.77 8.72
C LEU A 155 -4.66 1.16 10.16
N SER A 156 -4.34 0.27 11.11
CA SER A 156 -4.45 0.55 12.53
C SER A 156 -3.12 0.28 13.22
N VAL A 157 -2.75 1.16 14.15
CA VAL A 157 -1.59 0.98 15.02
C VAL A 157 -2.06 0.89 16.45
N GLY A 158 -1.88 -0.27 17.07
CA GLY A 158 -2.33 -0.58 18.43
C GLY A 158 -1.23 -1.24 19.25
N ASP A 159 -1.28 -1.09 20.56
CA ASP A 159 -0.35 -1.75 21.49
C ASP A 159 -1.08 -2.57 22.58
N GLY A 160 -2.41 -2.67 22.48
CA GLY A 160 -3.29 -3.32 23.44
C GLY A 160 -3.54 -2.53 24.73
N ARG A 161 -2.97 -1.33 24.89
CA ARG A 161 -3.09 -0.52 26.11
C ARG A 161 -3.80 0.81 25.86
N ALA A 162 -3.50 1.48 24.75
CA ALA A 162 -4.12 2.71 24.34
C ALA A 162 -5.11 2.49 23.19
N ALA A 163 -5.99 3.48 22.95
CA ALA A 163 -6.82 3.50 21.76
C ALA A 163 -5.93 3.40 20.50
N PRO A 164 -6.27 2.55 19.52
CA PRO A 164 -5.49 2.44 18.30
C PRO A 164 -5.51 3.76 17.52
N THR A 165 -4.40 4.07 16.85
CA THR A 165 -4.34 5.16 15.87
C THR A 165 -4.79 4.57 14.56
N HIS A 166 -5.88 5.10 14.02
CA HIS A 166 -6.43 4.65 12.77
C HIS A 166 -5.96 5.57 11.65
N ILE A 167 -5.60 4.98 10.51
CA ILE A 167 -5.01 5.63 9.36
C ILE A 167 -5.84 5.24 8.13
N TYR A 168 -6.22 6.24 7.35
CA TYR A 168 -6.98 6.07 6.11
C TYR A 168 -6.43 6.95 5.02
N TRP A 169 -6.78 6.62 3.79
CA TRP A 169 -6.61 7.51 2.66
C TRP A 169 -7.76 8.52 2.60
N ASN A 170 -7.45 9.78 2.90
CA ASN A 170 -8.38 10.88 2.67
C ASN A 170 -8.45 11.13 1.16
N ARG A 171 -9.56 10.71 0.54
CA ARG A 171 -9.74 10.77 -0.92
C ARG A 171 -9.88 12.20 -1.45
N GLN A 172 -10.38 13.11 -0.63
CA GLN A 172 -10.53 14.52 -0.98
C GLN A 172 -9.17 15.24 -0.99
N ALA A 173 -8.38 15.05 0.08
CA ALA A 173 -7.06 15.65 0.24
C ALA A 173 -5.95 14.87 -0.49
N LYS A 174 -6.25 13.67 -1.02
CA LYS A 174 -5.30 12.77 -1.70
C LYS A 174 -4.04 12.52 -0.88
N ARG A 175 -4.21 12.25 0.42
CA ARG A 175 -3.14 11.93 1.35
C ARG A 175 -3.64 11.00 2.45
N PHE A 176 -2.70 10.34 3.12
CA PHE A 176 -3.04 9.64 4.35
C PHE A 176 -3.37 10.63 5.47
N ALA A 177 -4.40 10.30 6.23
CA ALA A 177 -4.88 11.04 7.39
C ALA A 177 -5.19 10.06 8.52
N THR A 178 -5.42 10.61 9.70
CA THR A 178 -5.65 9.82 10.91
C THR A 178 -6.93 10.22 11.59
N TRP A 179 -7.52 9.29 12.32
CA TRP A 179 -8.51 9.61 13.35
C TRP A 179 -8.20 8.84 14.63
N THR A 180 -8.65 9.41 15.73
CA THR A 180 -8.60 8.82 17.06
C THR A 180 -10.01 8.85 17.62
N ARG A 181 -10.42 7.75 18.27
CA ARG A 181 -11.66 7.73 19.05
C ARG A 181 -11.49 8.43 20.39
#